data_AF-A0A8H5ETA5-F1
#
_entry.id   AF-A0A8H5ETA5-F1
#
_cell.length_a   1.000
_cell.length_b   1.000
_cell.length_c   1.000
_cell.angle_alpha   90.00
_cell.angle_beta   90.00
_cell.angle_gamma   90.00
#
_symmetry.space_group_name_H-M   'P 1'
#
loop_
_entity.id
_entity.type
_entity.pdbx_description
1 polymer ?
#
loop_
_entity_poly.entity_id
_entity_poly.type
_entity_poly.pdbx_seq_one_letter_code
_entity_poly.pdbx_strand_id
1 'polypeptide(L)'
;MARRDPTKLNTSNFPYEAYDFLRKWFTLLSLFAGVLLLVINAPFGRFVPTGSQSSRHPLGFFNWQFLMVNGIRSWIVMELVAPITFTVAFVKSPLSFYKVALPDAFSPQGILAALFLIHYLNRALLSPLRTPSRSKAHLIIPVIGVLFNLANGFLIGSYLTSPFARMYLAGPSVFQRTSFRLGITLWAVGFVGNIVHDEILLDIRRKAQARKEKDAAEEKKSDKKKEHAVGEHYGIPTGLLYKYISYPNYFCEWIEWFGFALAASPLPLPLDLDAIAEAPTLVAAVKMVLETFQDTFVSLLFPSTWKDIIQIPNYAYAPLLTPPWIFLINEIFTMLPRAWKGHLWYKERFGDSYPKDRKAVIPFVF
;
A
#
# COMPACT_ATOMS: atom_id res chain seq x y z
N MET A 1 48.15 22.74 -11.60
CA MET A 1 46.85 22.19 -11.16
C MET A 1 46.26 23.13 -10.12
N ALA A 2 45.28 23.96 -10.49
CA ALA A 2 44.60 24.81 -9.53
C ALA A 2 43.77 23.94 -8.57
N ARG A 3 44.09 24.00 -7.26
CA ARG A 3 43.23 23.43 -6.21
C ARG A 3 41.90 24.16 -6.25
N ARG A 4 40.82 23.46 -6.61
CA ARG A 4 39.47 24.01 -6.59
C ARG A 4 38.99 24.13 -5.14
N ASP A 5 38.35 25.26 -4.86
CA ASP A 5 37.74 25.64 -3.59
C ASP A 5 36.50 24.76 -3.28
N PRO A 6 36.49 23.98 -2.19
CA PRO A 6 35.41 23.07 -1.84
C PRO A 6 34.10 23.79 -1.42
N THR A 7 34.15 25.09 -1.14
CA THR A 7 32.95 25.87 -0.75
C THR A 7 32.13 26.36 -1.95
N LYS A 8 32.68 26.23 -3.17
CA LYS A 8 32.01 26.59 -4.45
C LYS A 8 31.40 25.38 -5.16
N LEU A 9 31.21 24.25 -4.49
CA LEU A 9 30.37 23.16 -4.98
C LEU A 9 28.91 23.53 -4.79
N ASN A 10 28.40 24.44 -5.62
CA ASN A 10 26.96 24.52 -5.89
C ASN A 10 26.58 23.36 -6.84
N THR A 11 26.97 22.14 -6.50
CA THR A 11 26.58 20.94 -7.23
C THR A 11 25.32 20.41 -6.58
N SER A 12 24.18 20.97 -6.95
CA SER A 12 22.91 20.32 -6.66
C SER A 12 22.98 18.91 -7.25
N ASN A 13 23.01 17.89 -6.39
CA ASN A 13 22.90 16.52 -6.84
C ASN A 13 21.40 16.27 -7.05
N PHE A 14 20.88 16.79 -8.17
CA PHE A 14 19.45 16.79 -8.48
C PHE A 14 18.76 15.43 -8.23
N PRO A 15 19.35 14.27 -8.56
CA PRO A 15 18.79 12.97 -8.17
C PRO A 15 18.53 12.78 -6.68
N TYR A 16 19.45 13.21 -5.82
CA TYR A 16 19.31 13.13 -4.37
C TYR A 16 18.29 14.13 -3.84
N GLU A 17 18.33 15.38 -4.31
CA GLU A 17 17.36 16.40 -3.90
C GLU A 17 15.93 16.02 -4.28
N ALA A 18 15.74 15.49 -5.49
CA ALA A 18 14.45 14.98 -5.96
C ALA A 18 14.00 13.75 -5.16
N TYR A 19 14.92 12.83 -4.86
CA TYR A 19 14.64 11.65 -4.05
C TYR A 19 14.21 12.03 -2.62
N ASP A 20 14.93 12.93 -1.96
CA ASP A 20 14.62 13.38 -0.60
C ASP A 20 13.32 14.18 -0.54
N PHE A 21 13.09 15.06 -1.53
CA PHE A 21 11.83 15.77 -1.68
C PHE A 21 10.67 14.77 -1.80
N LEU A 22 10.80 13.82 -2.72
CA LEU A 22 9.75 12.83 -2.98
C LEU A 22 9.53 11.93 -1.77
N ARG A 23 10.58 11.50 -1.07
CA ARG A 23 10.50 10.68 0.14
C ARG A 23 9.69 11.38 1.23
N LYS A 24 10.00 12.65 1.49
CA LYS A 24 9.28 13.47 2.48
C LYS A 24 7.82 13.63 2.09
N TRP A 25 7.54 14.17 0.90
CA TRP A 25 6.18 14.52 0.52
C TRP A 25 5.30 13.30 0.21
N PHE A 26 5.87 12.20 -0.28
CA PHE A 26 5.14 10.93 -0.42
C PHE A 26 4.63 10.41 0.92
N THR A 27 5.42 10.58 1.98
CA THR A 27 4.99 10.23 3.34
C THR A 27 3.91 11.19 3.83
N LEU A 28 4.17 12.50 3.82
CA LEU A 28 3.26 13.49 4.38
C LEU A 28 1.89 13.55 3.66
N LEU A 29 1.90 13.48 2.33
CA LEU A 29 0.66 13.51 1.55
C LEU A 29 -0.19 12.26 1.78
N SER A 30 0.42 11.09 2.01
CA SER A 30 -0.32 9.86 2.29
C SER A 30 -0.93 9.87 3.69
N LEU A 31 -0.22 10.41 4.69
CA LEU A 31 -0.76 10.62 6.04
C LEU A 31 -1.96 11.58 5.99
N PHE A 32 -1.80 12.71 5.30
CA PHE A 32 -2.88 13.67 5.08
C PHE A 32 -4.08 13.04 4.34
N ALA A 33 -3.81 12.28 3.27
CA ALA A 33 -4.84 11.58 2.52
C ALA A 33 -5.60 10.57 3.40
N GLY A 34 -4.91 9.84 4.28
CA GLY A 34 -5.54 8.92 5.23
C GLY A 34 -6.55 9.63 6.15
N VAL A 35 -6.18 10.79 6.71
CA VAL A 35 -7.09 11.61 7.53
C VAL A 35 -8.27 12.11 6.69
N LEU A 36 -8.00 12.62 5.48
CA LEU A 36 -9.04 13.08 4.57
C LEU A 36 -10.03 11.96 4.23
N LEU A 37 -9.53 10.74 4.02
CA LEU A 37 -10.33 9.56 3.67
C LEU A 37 -11.22 9.07 4.83
N LEU A 38 -10.94 9.44 6.08
CA LEU A 38 -11.86 9.23 7.21
C LEU A 38 -13.12 10.09 7.08
N VAL A 39 -13.02 11.25 6.44
CA VAL A 39 -14.14 12.18 6.24
C VAL A 39 -14.81 11.93 4.88
N ILE A 40 -14.03 11.87 3.80
CA ILE A 40 -14.52 11.83 2.42
C ILE A 40 -14.21 10.47 1.78
N ASN A 41 -15.19 9.83 1.16
CA ASN A 41 -14.95 8.57 0.47
C ASN A 41 -14.28 8.79 -0.89
N ALA A 42 -13.31 7.95 -1.23
CA ALA A 42 -12.81 7.93 -2.59
C ALA A 42 -13.90 7.35 -3.53
N PRO A 43 -14.24 8.02 -4.65
CA PRO A 43 -15.34 7.64 -5.55
C PRO A 43 -14.99 6.45 -6.47
N PHE A 44 -14.75 5.28 -5.88
CA PHE A 44 -14.51 4.04 -6.61
C PHE A 44 -14.99 2.79 -5.83
N GLY A 45 -15.32 1.72 -6.55
CA GLY A 45 -15.95 0.53 -5.96
C GLY A 45 -17.36 0.83 -5.47
N ARG A 46 -17.66 0.43 -4.23
CA ARG A 46 -18.98 0.61 -3.61
C ARG A 46 -19.39 2.05 -3.30
N PHE A 47 -18.46 2.99 -3.41
CA PHE A 47 -18.69 4.42 -3.14
C PHE A 47 -18.81 5.26 -4.42
N VAL A 48 -19.02 4.60 -5.55
CA VAL A 48 -19.29 5.27 -6.83
C VAL A 48 -20.71 5.85 -6.83
N PRO A 49 -20.91 7.12 -7.23
CA PRO A 49 -22.25 7.68 -7.42
C PRO A 49 -23.02 6.94 -8.50
N THR A 50 -24.23 6.46 -8.20
CA THR A 50 -25.07 5.66 -9.10
C THR A 50 -26.22 6.46 -9.72
N GLY A 51 -26.13 7.79 -9.77
CA GLY A 51 -27.16 8.65 -10.38
C GLY A 51 -28.45 8.80 -9.55
N SER A 52 -28.66 7.95 -8.54
CA SER A 52 -29.70 8.12 -7.52
C SER A 52 -29.35 9.25 -6.55
N GLN A 53 -30.35 10.00 -6.07
CA GLN A 53 -30.16 11.16 -5.19
C GLN A 53 -29.45 10.79 -3.88
N SER A 54 -29.60 9.55 -3.40
CA SER A 54 -28.93 8.98 -2.21
C SER A 54 -27.47 8.54 -2.44
N SER A 55 -27.01 8.51 -3.69
CA SER A 55 -25.66 8.05 -4.07
C SER A 55 -24.71 9.18 -4.48
N ARG A 56 -25.16 10.44 -4.46
CA ARG A 56 -24.34 11.57 -4.89
C ARG A 56 -23.16 11.78 -3.96
N HIS A 57 -21.98 11.94 -4.55
CA HIS A 57 -20.80 12.30 -3.81
C HIS A 57 -20.94 13.73 -3.25
N PRO A 58 -20.58 13.99 -1.97
CA PRO A 58 -20.74 15.30 -1.34
C PRO A 58 -19.96 16.41 -2.06
N LEU A 59 -18.81 16.06 -2.62
CA LEU A 59 -18.07 16.93 -3.55
C LEU A 59 -18.65 16.77 -4.97
N GLY A 60 -19.41 17.77 -5.41
CA GLY A 60 -20.21 17.75 -6.64
C GLY A 60 -19.45 17.40 -7.92
N PHE A 61 -18.16 17.72 -8.00
CA PHE A 61 -17.33 17.47 -9.18
C PHE A 61 -17.15 15.97 -9.49
N PHE A 62 -17.20 15.09 -8.49
CA PHE A 62 -17.06 13.65 -8.71
C PHE A 62 -18.31 12.98 -9.29
N ASN A 63 -19.42 13.72 -9.40
CA ASN A 63 -20.66 13.22 -9.99
C ASN A 63 -20.68 13.38 -11.54
N TRP A 64 -19.62 13.91 -12.14
CA TRP A 64 -19.55 14.14 -13.58
C TRP A 64 -19.36 12.84 -14.37
N GLN A 65 -20.43 12.39 -15.03
CA GLN A 65 -20.48 11.09 -15.69
C GLN A 65 -19.49 10.95 -16.86
N PHE A 66 -19.12 12.04 -17.54
CA PHE A 66 -18.14 12.01 -18.64
C PHE A 66 -16.71 11.72 -18.16
N LEU A 67 -16.43 11.91 -16.87
CA LEU A 67 -15.13 11.60 -16.25
C LEU A 67 -15.06 10.15 -15.74
N MET A 68 -16.09 9.33 -15.95
CA MET A 68 -16.12 7.94 -15.50
C MET A 68 -15.45 7.02 -16.51
N VAL A 69 -14.36 6.39 -16.10
CA VAL A 69 -13.52 5.51 -16.93
C VAL A 69 -13.71 4.03 -16.54
N ASN A 70 -13.30 3.13 -17.45
CA ASN A 70 -13.42 1.68 -17.24
C ASN A 70 -12.54 1.21 -16.08
N GLY A 71 -13.15 0.59 -15.06
CA GLY A 71 -12.45 0.22 -13.83
C GLY A 71 -11.29 -0.77 -14.02
N ILE A 72 -11.43 -1.77 -14.90
CA ILE A 72 -10.37 -2.77 -15.12
C ILE A 72 -9.18 -2.13 -15.84
N ARG A 73 -9.43 -1.41 -16.94
CA ARG A 73 -8.36 -0.75 -17.71
C ARG A 73 -7.64 0.31 -16.89
N SER A 74 -8.38 1.14 -16.15
CA SER A 74 -7.81 2.16 -15.28
C SER A 74 -6.94 1.56 -14.18
N TRP A 75 -7.35 0.42 -13.60
CA TRP A 75 -6.57 -0.28 -12.60
C TRP A 75 -5.27 -0.84 -13.17
N ILE A 76 -5.32 -1.51 -14.32
CA ILE A 76 -4.12 -2.04 -14.99
C ILE A 76 -3.14 -0.89 -15.26
N VAL A 77 -3.61 0.22 -15.84
CA VAL A 77 -2.76 1.37 -16.18
C VAL A 77 -2.11 1.96 -14.92
N MET A 78 -2.88 2.24 -13.87
CA MET A 78 -2.32 2.90 -12.69
C MET A 78 -1.37 1.99 -11.90
N GLU A 79 -1.62 0.68 -11.87
CA GLU A 79 -0.80 -0.30 -11.13
C GLU A 79 0.45 -0.73 -11.90
N LEU A 80 0.45 -0.70 -13.24
CA LEU A 80 1.65 -0.98 -14.05
C LEU A 80 2.75 0.08 -13.89
N VAL A 81 2.41 1.28 -13.43
CA VAL A 81 3.40 2.35 -13.24
C VAL A 81 4.48 1.94 -12.24
N ALA A 82 4.10 1.36 -11.10
CA ALA A 82 5.04 0.99 -10.03
C ALA A 82 6.11 -0.02 -10.46
N PRO A 83 5.81 -1.19 -11.07
CA PRO A 83 6.85 -2.12 -11.51
C PRO A 83 7.72 -1.54 -12.62
N ILE A 84 7.18 -0.69 -13.50
CA ILE A 84 7.96 -0.02 -14.55
C ILE A 84 8.94 0.97 -13.94
N THR A 85 8.47 1.87 -13.09
CA THR A 85 9.31 2.92 -12.46
C THR A 85 10.29 2.32 -11.48
N PHE A 86 9.90 1.29 -10.74
CA PHE A 86 10.80 0.47 -9.93
C PHE A 86 11.93 -0.12 -10.77
N THR A 87 11.62 -0.80 -11.88
CA THR A 87 12.63 -1.44 -12.72
C THR A 87 13.59 -0.40 -13.30
N VAL A 88 13.07 0.73 -13.78
CA VAL A 88 13.91 1.82 -14.30
C VAL A 88 14.82 2.39 -13.20
N ALA A 89 14.29 2.70 -12.02
CA ALA A 89 15.07 3.24 -10.91
C ALA A 89 16.10 2.24 -10.38
N PHE A 90 15.73 0.97 -10.27
CA PHE A 90 16.60 -0.13 -9.85
C PHE A 90 17.77 -0.30 -10.83
N VAL A 91 17.50 -0.29 -12.14
CA VAL A 91 18.56 -0.45 -13.15
C VAL A 91 19.45 0.78 -13.27
N LYS A 92 18.87 1.98 -13.17
CA LYS A 92 19.62 3.24 -13.28
C LYS A 92 20.44 3.55 -12.03
N SER A 93 20.01 3.06 -10.86
CA SER A 93 20.61 3.34 -9.55
C SER A 93 20.92 4.83 -9.36
N PRO A 94 19.90 5.71 -9.39
CA PRO A 94 20.07 7.16 -9.47
C PRO A 94 20.78 7.78 -8.27
N LEU A 95 20.87 7.05 -7.15
CA LEU A 95 21.59 7.49 -5.95
C LEU A 95 23.06 7.05 -5.93
N SER A 96 23.53 6.30 -6.92
CA SER A 96 24.94 5.89 -6.98
C SER A 96 25.77 6.94 -7.71
N PHE A 97 26.93 7.32 -7.13
CA PHE A 97 27.86 8.29 -7.75
C PHE A 97 28.56 7.75 -9.00
N TYR A 98 28.56 6.44 -9.20
CA TYR A 98 29.17 5.75 -10.33
C TYR A 98 28.27 4.60 -10.77
N LYS A 99 28.49 4.09 -11.98
CA LYS A 99 27.75 2.94 -12.49
C LYS A 99 28.04 1.72 -11.63
N VAL A 100 27.01 1.16 -11.01
CA VAL A 100 27.12 -0.05 -10.19
C VAL A 100 26.56 -1.24 -10.95
N ALA A 101 27.15 -2.42 -10.76
CA ALA A 101 26.58 -3.65 -11.28
C ALA A 101 25.18 -3.89 -10.69
N LEU A 102 24.31 -4.47 -11.52
CA LEU A 102 23.03 -4.97 -11.05
C LEU A 102 23.26 -6.06 -10.02
N PRO A 103 22.48 -6.11 -8.94
CA PRO A 103 22.53 -7.22 -8.00
C PRO A 103 22.25 -8.55 -8.71
N ASP A 104 22.91 -9.62 -8.26
CA ASP A 104 22.60 -10.97 -8.71
C ASP A 104 21.14 -11.34 -8.35
N ALA A 105 20.49 -12.14 -9.19
CA ALA A 105 19.08 -12.49 -9.02
C ALA A 105 18.81 -13.20 -7.68
N PHE A 106 19.78 -13.95 -7.17
CA PHE A 106 19.70 -14.68 -5.90
C PHE A 106 20.37 -13.94 -4.74
N SER A 107 20.87 -12.72 -4.96
CA SER A 107 21.30 -11.87 -3.85
C SER A 107 20.10 -11.40 -3.02
N PRO A 108 20.31 -10.93 -1.78
CA PRO A 108 19.21 -10.37 -0.98
C PRO A 108 18.45 -9.25 -1.71
N GLN A 109 19.15 -8.38 -2.44
CA GLN A 109 18.54 -7.32 -3.25
C GLN A 109 17.78 -7.89 -4.46
N GLY A 110 18.34 -8.89 -5.14
CA GLY A 110 17.69 -9.56 -6.28
C GLY A 110 16.39 -10.24 -5.87
N ILE A 111 16.40 -10.93 -4.73
CA ILE A 111 15.21 -11.54 -4.13
C ILE A 111 14.17 -10.46 -3.82
N LEU A 112 14.53 -9.39 -3.10
CA LEU A 112 13.60 -8.30 -2.78
C LEU A 112 13.02 -7.64 -4.04
N ALA A 113 13.83 -7.43 -5.07
CA ALA A 113 13.35 -6.93 -6.36
C ALA A 113 12.35 -7.90 -7.01
N ALA A 114 12.63 -9.21 -6.97
CA ALA A 114 11.71 -10.23 -7.46
C ALA A 114 10.40 -10.24 -6.67
N LEU A 115 10.43 -10.14 -5.34
CA LEU A 115 9.23 -10.06 -4.50
C LEU A 115 8.35 -8.87 -4.89
N PHE A 116 8.93 -7.68 -5.04
CA PHE A 116 8.22 -6.48 -5.48
C PHE A 116 7.55 -6.70 -6.86
N LEU A 117 8.31 -7.26 -7.81
CA LEU A 117 7.79 -7.51 -9.16
C LEU A 117 6.73 -8.61 -9.20
N ILE A 118 6.85 -9.65 -8.39
CA ILE A 118 5.83 -10.72 -8.25
C ILE A 118 4.53 -10.14 -7.70
N HIS A 119 4.61 -9.29 -6.68
CA HIS A 119 3.45 -8.58 -6.16
C HIS A 119 2.74 -7.82 -7.28
N TYR A 120 3.48 -6.96 -7.99
CA TYR A 120 2.89 -6.11 -9.02
C TYR A 120 2.49 -6.87 -10.29
N LEU A 121 3.11 -8.00 -10.61
CA LEU A 121 2.62 -8.90 -11.65
C LEU A 121 1.22 -9.40 -11.31
N ASN A 122 1.00 -9.83 -10.07
CA ASN A 122 -0.33 -10.21 -9.63
C ASN A 122 -1.29 -9.01 -9.57
N ARG A 123 -0.88 -7.90 -8.95
CA ARG A 123 -1.73 -6.73 -8.69
C ARG A 123 -2.12 -5.95 -9.93
N ALA A 124 -1.19 -5.74 -10.85
CA ALA A 124 -1.38 -4.93 -12.04
C ALA A 124 -1.96 -5.72 -13.22
N LEU A 125 -1.65 -7.02 -13.32
CA LEU A 125 -2.04 -7.85 -14.47
C LEU A 125 -2.96 -9.00 -14.08
N LEU A 126 -2.50 -9.96 -13.27
CA LEU A 126 -3.24 -11.21 -13.07
C LEU A 126 -4.60 -11.00 -12.36
N SER A 127 -4.63 -10.27 -11.25
CA SER A 127 -5.85 -10.01 -10.47
C SER A 127 -6.91 -9.22 -11.27
N PRO A 128 -6.56 -8.10 -11.94
CA PRO A 128 -7.51 -7.37 -12.79
C PRO A 128 -8.05 -8.20 -13.96
N LEU A 129 -7.21 -9.00 -14.62
CA LEU A 129 -7.63 -9.85 -15.75
C LEU A 129 -8.52 -11.01 -15.31
N ARG A 130 -8.38 -11.49 -14.06
CA ARG A 130 -9.25 -12.51 -13.46
C ARG A 130 -10.56 -11.94 -12.89
N THR A 131 -10.67 -10.62 -12.79
CA THR A 131 -11.84 -9.96 -12.20
C THR A 131 -13.01 -9.94 -13.21
N PRO A 132 -14.17 -10.57 -12.93
CA PRO A 132 -15.27 -10.64 -13.88
C PRO A 132 -15.89 -9.26 -14.18
N SER A 133 -15.98 -8.43 -13.14
CA SER A 133 -16.45 -7.06 -13.26
C SER A 133 -15.84 -6.16 -12.18
N ARG A 134 -15.62 -4.89 -12.56
CA ARG A 134 -15.18 -3.82 -11.68
C ARG A 134 -15.97 -2.57 -12.00
N SER A 135 -16.49 -1.91 -10.96
CA SER A 135 -17.19 -0.65 -11.09
C SER A 135 -16.36 0.36 -11.88
N LYS A 136 -17.03 1.28 -12.59
CA LYS A 136 -16.36 2.45 -13.16
C LYS A 136 -15.67 3.25 -12.05
N ALA A 137 -14.63 3.99 -12.41
CA ALA A 137 -13.93 4.88 -11.50
C ALA A 137 -13.90 6.29 -12.10
N HIS A 138 -13.96 7.31 -11.25
CA HIS A 138 -13.76 8.69 -11.69
C HIS A 138 -12.30 8.88 -12.12
N LEU A 139 -12.02 9.62 -13.20
CA LEU A 139 -10.69 9.79 -13.82
C LEU A 139 -9.59 10.23 -12.85
N ILE A 140 -9.93 11.01 -11.84
CA ILE A 140 -9.00 11.43 -10.79
C ILE A 140 -8.39 10.25 -10.01
N ILE A 141 -9.10 9.12 -9.91
CA ILE A 141 -8.64 7.93 -9.19
C ILE A 141 -7.41 7.32 -9.87
N PRO A 142 -7.45 6.93 -11.17
CA PRO A 142 -6.24 6.46 -11.83
C PRO A 142 -5.16 7.52 -11.94
N VAL A 143 -5.48 8.82 -12.02
CA VAL A 143 -4.44 9.88 -12.01
C VAL A 143 -3.68 9.88 -10.68
N ILE A 144 -4.38 9.88 -9.54
CA ILE A 144 -3.74 9.80 -8.22
C ILE A 144 -3.00 8.47 -8.06
N GLY A 145 -3.58 7.36 -8.52
CA GLY A 145 -2.95 6.05 -8.51
C GLY A 145 -1.63 6.01 -9.30
N VAL A 146 -1.60 6.64 -10.49
CA VAL A 146 -0.39 6.79 -11.31
C VAL A 146 0.67 7.60 -10.55
N LEU A 147 0.30 8.73 -9.96
CA LEU A 147 1.25 9.57 -9.20
C LEU A 147 1.80 8.85 -7.98
N PHE A 148 0.95 8.13 -7.24
CA PHE A 148 1.34 7.31 -6.10
C PHE A 148 2.31 6.20 -6.53
N ASN A 149 1.97 5.43 -7.56
CA ASN A 149 2.81 4.32 -8.02
C ASN A 149 4.09 4.79 -8.73
N LEU A 150 4.09 5.98 -9.34
CA LEU A 150 5.29 6.64 -9.84
C LEU A 150 6.26 6.93 -8.69
N ALA A 151 5.75 7.55 -7.62
CA ALA A 151 6.54 7.86 -6.44
C ALA A 151 7.05 6.59 -5.75
N ASN A 152 6.15 5.63 -5.51
CA ASN A 152 6.46 4.38 -4.81
C ASN A 152 7.54 3.56 -5.53
N GLY A 153 7.31 3.26 -6.81
CA GLY A 153 8.24 2.47 -7.62
C GLY A 153 9.60 3.15 -7.71
N PHE A 154 9.63 4.46 -7.97
CA PHE A 154 10.89 5.22 -8.01
C PHE A 154 11.63 5.18 -6.67
N LEU A 155 10.95 5.42 -5.55
CA LEU A 155 11.57 5.47 -4.22
C LEU A 155 12.14 4.10 -3.81
N ILE A 156 11.36 3.02 -3.93
CA ILE A 156 11.81 1.67 -3.55
C ILE A 156 12.93 1.19 -4.48
N GLY A 157 12.82 1.40 -5.80
CA GLY A 157 13.86 1.01 -6.76
C GLY A 157 15.18 1.76 -6.56
N SER A 158 15.10 3.07 -6.29
CA SER A 158 16.25 3.90 -5.96
C SER A 158 16.88 3.48 -4.63
N TYR A 159 16.06 3.18 -3.62
CA TYR A 159 16.52 2.74 -2.31
C TYR A 159 17.28 1.42 -2.39
N LEU A 160 16.71 0.37 -2.98
CA LEU A 160 17.32 -0.98 -2.99
C LEU A 160 18.69 -1.04 -3.68
N THR A 161 18.97 -0.08 -4.56
CA THR A 161 20.27 0.03 -5.24
C THR A 161 21.16 1.16 -4.73
N SER A 162 20.71 1.89 -3.72
CA SER A 162 21.49 2.94 -3.06
C SER A 162 22.72 2.37 -2.34
N PRO A 163 23.75 3.20 -2.09
CA PRO A 163 24.90 2.80 -1.27
C PRO A 163 24.48 2.24 0.10
N PHE A 164 23.49 2.85 0.74
CA PHE A 164 22.97 2.41 2.04
C PHE A 164 22.38 1.00 2.01
N ALA A 165 21.45 0.73 1.08
CA ALA A 165 20.85 -0.60 0.97
C ALA A 165 21.87 -1.65 0.56
N ARG A 166 22.85 -1.30 -0.28
CA ARG A 166 23.94 -2.21 -0.65
C ARG A 166 24.76 -2.63 0.56
N MET A 167 25.07 -1.70 1.47
CA MET A 167 25.76 -2.03 2.73
C MET A 167 24.88 -2.89 3.65
N TYR A 168 23.62 -2.52 3.84
CA TYR A 168 22.71 -3.26 4.73
C TYR A 168 22.43 -4.69 4.24
N LEU A 169 22.39 -4.88 2.92
CA LEU A 169 22.10 -6.14 2.23
C LEU A 169 23.36 -6.78 1.63
N ALA A 170 24.56 -6.42 2.12
CA ALA A 170 25.82 -6.98 1.64
C ALA A 170 26.13 -8.35 2.25
N GLY A 171 26.49 -9.31 1.39
CA GLY A 171 27.09 -10.56 1.78
C GLY A 171 26.12 -11.67 2.22
N PRO A 172 26.62 -12.90 2.39
CA PRO A 172 25.81 -14.08 2.66
C PRO A 172 25.21 -14.11 4.08
N SER A 173 25.78 -13.36 5.03
CA SER A 173 25.28 -13.29 6.41
C SER A 173 23.87 -12.68 6.51
N VAL A 174 23.44 -11.91 5.50
CA VAL A 174 22.09 -11.35 5.41
C VAL A 174 21.03 -12.45 5.44
N PHE A 175 21.28 -13.60 4.79
CA PHE A 175 20.35 -14.73 4.78
C PHE A 175 20.16 -15.36 6.16
N GLN A 176 21.14 -15.21 7.06
CA GLN A 176 21.04 -15.71 8.44
C GLN A 176 20.40 -14.68 9.38
N ARG A 177 20.24 -13.43 8.94
CA ARG A 177 19.64 -12.38 9.76
C ARG A 177 18.16 -12.69 10.02
N THR A 178 17.77 -12.68 11.28
CA THR A 178 16.39 -12.94 11.70
C THR A 178 15.41 -11.99 11.01
N SER A 179 15.73 -10.70 10.88
CA SER A 179 14.87 -9.72 10.20
C SER A 179 14.65 -10.07 8.72
N PHE A 180 15.68 -10.56 8.02
CA PHE A 180 15.54 -10.99 6.63
C PHE A 180 14.69 -12.26 6.53
N ARG A 181 14.99 -13.31 7.29
CA ARG A 181 14.23 -14.57 7.25
C ARG A 181 12.76 -14.39 7.63
N LEU A 182 12.52 -13.66 8.72
CA LEU A 182 11.17 -13.33 9.16
C LEU A 182 10.47 -12.44 8.14
N GLY A 183 11.17 -11.44 7.58
CA GLY A 183 10.62 -10.55 6.57
C GLY A 183 10.17 -11.28 5.30
N ILE A 184 11.01 -12.16 4.75
CA ILE A 184 10.65 -13.00 3.58
C ILE A 184 9.47 -13.92 3.91
N THR A 185 9.44 -14.51 5.11
CA THR A 185 8.35 -15.39 5.55
C THR A 185 7.02 -14.63 5.65
N LEU A 186 7.04 -13.47 6.30
CA LEU A 186 5.86 -12.60 6.43
C LEU A 186 5.40 -12.09 5.07
N TRP A 187 6.33 -11.73 4.17
CA TRP A 187 6.00 -11.36 2.80
C TRP A 187 5.24 -12.48 2.10
N ALA A 188 5.76 -13.71 2.14
CA ALA A 188 5.13 -14.85 1.47
C ALA A 188 3.74 -15.19 2.05
N VAL A 189 3.61 -15.21 3.37
CA VAL A 189 2.32 -15.46 4.05
C VAL A 189 1.32 -14.35 3.76
N GLY A 190 1.76 -13.09 3.78
CA GLY A 190 0.94 -11.93 3.45
C GLY A 190 0.46 -11.97 2.00
N PHE A 191 1.37 -12.22 1.05
CA PHE A 191 1.05 -12.28 -0.38
C PHE A 191 0.06 -13.39 -0.72
N VAL A 192 0.31 -14.61 -0.22
CA VAL A 192 -0.61 -15.74 -0.41
C VAL A 192 -1.96 -15.44 0.27
N GLY A 193 -1.93 -14.90 1.49
CA GLY A 193 -3.12 -14.49 2.20
C GLY A 193 -3.95 -13.46 1.42
N ASN A 194 -3.32 -12.44 0.85
CA ASN A 194 -3.98 -11.42 0.04
C ASN A 194 -4.69 -12.05 -1.17
N ILE A 195 -3.98 -12.88 -1.94
CA ILE A 195 -4.53 -13.56 -3.13
C ILE A 195 -5.71 -14.46 -2.78
N VAL A 196 -5.57 -15.29 -1.75
CA VAL A 196 -6.63 -16.25 -1.39
C VAL A 196 -7.90 -15.52 -0.94
N HIS A 197 -7.77 -14.45 -0.18
CA HIS A 197 -8.94 -13.67 0.25
C HIS A 197 -9.57 -12.87 -0.90
N ASP A 198 -8.76 -12.33 -1.82
CA ASP A 198 -9.27 -11.72 -3.05
C ASP A 198 -10.02 -12.74 -3.92
N GLU A 199 -9.54 -13.98 -4.02
CA GLU A 199 -10.21 -15.04 -4.78
C GLU A 199 -11.60 -15.39 -4.23
N ILE A 200 -11.77 -15.36 -2.90
CA ILE A 200 -13.10 -15.50 -2.27
C ILE A 200 -14.06 -14.40 -2.74
N LEU A 201 -13.58 -13.15 -2.84
CA LEU A 201 -14.40 -12.04 -3.36
C LEU A 201 -14.70 -12.19 -4.85
N LEU A 202 -13.73 -12.66 -5.64
CA LEU A 202 -13.92 -12.91 -7.07
C LEU A 202 -14.94 -14.01 -7.31
N ASP A 203 -14.96 -15.05 -6.48
CA ASP A 203 -15.94 -16.12 -6.57
C ASP A 203 -17.38 -15.64 -6.37
N ILE A 204 -17.60 -14.75 -5.40
CA ILE A 204 -18.89 -14.10 -5.19
C ILE A 204 -19.32 -13.32 -6.43
N ARG A 205 -18.39 -12.59 -7.07
CA ARG A 205 -18.68 -11.84 -8.30
C ARG A 205 -18.99 -12.75 -9.47
N ARG A 206 -18.27 -13.86 -9.65
CA ARG A 206 -18.55 -14.86 -10.71
C ARG A 206 -19.92 -15.49 -10.53
N LYS A 207 -20.26 -15.90 -9.31
CA LYS A 207 -21.59 -16.45 -8.99
C LYS A 207 -22.70 -15.44 -9.26
N ALA A 208 -22.49 -14.16 -8.93
CA ALA A 208 -23.44 -13.11 -9.22
C ALA A 208 -23.64 -12.88 -10.72
N GLN A 209 -22.55 -12.87 -11.50
CA GLN A 209 -22.62 -12.70 -12.95
C GLN A 209 -23.32 -13.90 -13.62
N ALA A 210 -22.98 -15.13 -13.24
CA ALA A 210 -23.62 -16.33 -13.77
C ALA A 210 -25.13 -16.38 -13.48
N ARG A 211 -25.58 -15.87 -12.32
CA ARG A 211 -27.01 -15.71 -12.03
C ARG A 211 -27.67 -14.70 -12.96
N LYS A 212 -27.07 -13.53 -13.16
CA LYS A 212 -27.58 -12.51 -14.09
C LYS A 212 -27.71 -13.03 -15.52
N GLU A 213 -26.73 -13.80 -15.99
CA GLU A 213 -26.76 -14.40 -17.32
C GLU A 213 -27.87 -15.45 -17.47
N LYS A 214 -28.10 -16.27 -16.43
CA LYS A 214 -29.22 -17.22 -16.39
C LYS A 214 -30.56 -16.52 -16.39
N ASP A 215 -30.74 -15.50 -15.55
CA ASP A 215 -31.98 -14.72 -15.47
C ASP A 215 -32.30 -14.06 -16.83
N ALA A 216 -31.29 -13.47 -17.49
CA ALA A 216 -31.44 -12.88 -18.81
C ALA A 216 -31.76 -13.92 -19.90
N ALA A 217 -31.27 -15.16 -19.78
CA ALA A 217 -31.57 -16.24 -20.71
C ALA A 217 -33.00 -16.80 -20.51
N GLU A 218 -33.49 -16.83 -19.26
CA GLU A 218 -34.87 -17.20 -18.93
C GLU A 218 -35.87 -16.14 -19.38
N GLU A 219 -35.55 -14.86 -19.21
CA GLU A 219 -36.38 -13.74 -19.70
C GLU A 219 -36.49 -13.73 -21.23
N LYS A 220 -35.46 -14.16 -21.97
CA LYS A 220 -35.58 -14.34 -23.43
C LYS A 220 -36.51 -15.49 -23.82
N LYS A 221 -36.81 -16.42 -22.90
CA LYS A 221 -37.69 -17.57 -23.13
C LYS A 221 -39.12 -17.35 -22.59
N SER A 222 -39.34 -16.36 -21.75
CA SER A 222 -40.66 -15.99 -21.24
C SER A 222 -40.94 -14.52 -21.49
N ASP A 223 -42.07 -14.16 -22.13
CA ASP A 223 -42.50 -12.75 -22.37
C ASP A 223 -42.69 -11.89 -21.10
N LYS A 224 -42.32 -12.40 -19.92
CA LYS A 224 -42.29 -11.66 -18.66
C LYS A 224 -40.92 -11.02 -18.46
N LYS A 225 -40.83 -9.70 -18.63
CA LYS A 225 -39.72 -8.88 -18.12
C LYS A 225 -39.69 -9.03 -16.59
N LYS A 226 -38.63 -9.62 -16.02
CA LYS A 226 -38.37 -9.44 -14.58
C LYS A 226 -37.69 -8.07 -14.40
N GLU A 227 -38.03 -7.38 -13.32
CA GLU A 227 -37.29 -6.17 -12.94
C GLU A 227 -35.85 -6.57 -12.57
N HIS A 228 -34.90 -6.20 -13.43
CA HIS A 228 -33.49 -6.27 -13.04
C HIS A 228 -33.22 -5.23 -11.94
N ALA A 229 -32.86 -5.69 -10.75
CA ALA A 229 -32.33 -4.80 -9.72
C ALA A 229 -31.09 -4.08 -10.28
N VAL A 230 -31.22 -2.77 -10.49
CA VAL A 230 -30.17 -1.89 -11.02
C VAL A 230 -29.08 -1.76 -9.96
N GLY A 231 -28.05 -2.61 -10.03
CA GLY A 231 -26.91 -2.56 -9.10
C GLY A 231 -25.91 -3.70 -9.22
N GLU A 232 -24.71 -3.48 -8.69
CA GLU A 232 -23.74 -4.56 -8.43
C GLU A 232 -24.25 -5.44 -7.28
N HIS A 233 -24.18 -6.77 -7.43
CA HIS A 233 -24.58 -7.69 -6.38
C HIS A 233 -23.44 -7.80 -5.36
N TYR A 234 -23.77 -7.54 -4.09
CA TYR A 234 -22.85 -7.69 -2.97
C TYR A 234 -23.28 -8.87 -2.11
N GLY A 235 -22.32 -9.73 -1.77
CA GLY A 235 -22.50 -10.84 -0.83
C GLY A 235 -21.62 -10.66 0.42
N ILE A 236 -21.97 -11.35 1.50
CA ILE A 236 -21.15 -11.44 2.71
C ILE A 236 -20.04 -12.48 2.45
N PRO A 237 -18.76 -12.09 2.43
CA PRO A 237 -17.69 -13.05 2.29
C PRO A 237 -17.56 -13.91 3.55
N THR A 238 -17.29 -15.20 3.35
CA THR A 238 -17.12 -16.22 4.38
C THR A 238 -15.89 -17.07 4.04
N GLY A 239 -15.29 -17.71 5.06
CA GLY A 239 -14.08 -18.52 4.94
C GLY A 239 -12.80 -17.81 5.40
N LEU A 240 -11.86 -18.58 5.95
CA LEU A 240 -10.55 -18.10 6.43
C LEU A 240 -10.68 -16.88 7.36
N LEU A 241 -9.90 -15.82 7.14
CA LEU A 241 -9.91 -14.62 7.97
C LEU A 241 -11.19 -13.80 7.82
N TYR A 242 -12.03 -14.03 6.80
CA TYR A 242 -13.37 -13.44 6.77
C TYR A 242 -14.23 -13.88 7.96
N LYS A 243 -13.87 -14.96 8.67
CA LYS A 243 -14.52 -15.30 9.95
C LYS A 243 -14.34 -14.19 11.01
N TYR A 244 -13.21 -13.50 11.00
CA TYR A 244 -12.80 -12.58 12.06
C TYR A 244 -12.83 -11.11 11.63
N ILE A 245 -12.52 -10.83 10.36
CA ILE A 245 -12.36 -9.46 9.83
C ILE A 245 -13.05 -9.27 8.49
N SER A 246 -13.32 -8.02 8.16
CA SER A 246 -14.07 -7.64 6.95
C SER A 246 -13.15 -7.42 5.75
N TYR A 247 -11.90 -7.04 6.01
CA TYR A 247 -10.87 -6.73 5.02
C TYR A 247 -9.59 -7.55 5.25
N PRO A 248 -9.67 -8.90 5.22
CA PRO A 248 -8.49 -9.74 5.38
C PRO A 248 -7.47 -9.59 4.26
N ASN A 249 -7.90 -9.26 3.04
CA ASN A 249 -6.98 -8.95 1.95
C ASN A 249 -6.10 -7.73 2.30
N TYR A 250 -6.65 -6.68 2.90
CA TYR A 250 -5.85 -5.51 3.33
C TYR A 250 -4.93 -5.85 4.48
N PHE A 251 -5.42 -6.61 5.47
CA PHE A 251 -4.57 -7.08 6.58
C PHE A 251 -3.39 -7.89 6.08
N CYS A 252 -3.62 -8.83 5.16
CA CYS A 252 -2.57 -9.65 4.55
C CYS A 252 -1.60 -8.81 3.71
N GLU A 253 -2.08 -7.79 2.99
CA GLU A 253 -1.23 -6.83 2.25
C GLU A 253 -0.34 -6.02 3.22
N TRP A 254 -0.83 -5.66 4.40
CA TRP A 254 0.01 -5.02 5.43
C TRP A 254 1.07 -5.95 5.99
N ILE A 255 0.73 -7.23 6.25
CA ILE A 255 1.72 -8.24 6.66
C ILE A 255 2.77 -8.45 5.56
N GLU A 256 2.34 -8.43 4.30
CA GLU A 256 3.23 -8.56 3.15
C GLU A 256 4.28 -7.43 3.13
N TRP A 257 3.83 -6.18 3.14
CA TRP A 257 4.71 -5.02 3.06
C TRP A 257 5.51 -4.78 4.35
N PHE A 258 4.99 -5.19 5.50
CA PHE A 258 5.76 -5.23 6.75
C PHE A 258 6.91 -6.23 6.64
N GLY A 259 6.65 -7.43 6.11
CA GLY A 259 7.68 -8.41 5.82
C GLY A 259 8.73 -7.89 4.84
N PHE A 260 8.29 -7.23 3.77
CA PHE A 260 9.19 -6.60 2.80
C PHE A 260 10.09 -5.56 3.46
N ALA A 261 9.53 -4.64 4.25
CA ALA A 261 10.29 -3.59 4.90
C ALA A 261 11.29 -4.14 5.93
N LEU A 262 10.87 -5.13 6.72
CA LEU A 262 11.72 -5.79 7.71
C LEU A 262 12.94 -6.49 7.08
N ALA A 263 12.77 -7.07 5.88
CA ALA A 263 13.86 -7.67 5.14
C ALA A 263 14.74 -6.63 4.43
N ALA A 264 14.14 -5.57 3.88
CA ALA A 264 14.82 -4.61 3.01
C ALA A 264 15.60 -3.53 3.75
N SER A 265 15.22 -3.17 4.98
CA SER A 265 15.80 -2.04 5.69
C SER A 265 15.87 -2.24 7.21
N PRO A 266 16.72 -1.48 7.93
CA PRO A 266 16.69 -1.43 9.40
C PRO A 266 15.34 -0.91 9.90
N LEU A 267 15.00 -1.20 11.16
CA LEU A 267 13.81 -0.64 11.79
C LEU A 267 13.85 0.90 11.77
N PRO A 268 12.73 1.58 11.53
CA PRO A 268 12.68 3.04 11.35
C PRO A 268 12.58 3.76 12.71
N LEU A 269 13.15 3.18 13.76
CA LEU A 269 13.11 3.70 15.11
C LEU A 269 14.54 4.05 15.56
N PRO A 270 14.74 5.18 16.27
CA PRO A 270 16.03 5.55 16.84
C PRO A 270 16.32 4.72 18.09
N LEU A 271 16.45 3.40 17.92
CA LEU A 271 16.74 2.49 19.01
C LEU A 271 18.22 2.61 19.39
N ASP A 272 18.48 2.82 20.67
CA ASP A 272 19.80 2.68 21.25
C ASP A 272 20.11 1.19 21.45
N LEU A 273 20.76 0.60 20.45
CA LEU A 273 21.05 -0.84 20.44
C LEU A 273 22.03 -1.24 21.54
N ASP A 274 22.94 -0.34 21.92
CA ASP A 274 23.92 -0.61 22.98
C ASP A 274 23.18 -0.64 24.33
N ALA A 275 22.34 0.36 24.61
CA ALA A 275 21.54 0.38 25.83
C ALA A 275 20.53 -0.78 25.90
N ILE A 276 19.96 -1.21 24.77
CA ILE A 276 19.07 -2.38 24.70
C ILE A 276 19.87 -3.67 24.96
N ALA A 277 21.09 -3.80 24.44
CA ALA A 277 21.95 -4.96 24.65
C ALA A 277 22.45 -5.07 26.10
N GLU A 278 22.66 -3.92 26.75
CA GLU A 278 23.05 -3.81 28.15
C GLU A 278 21.87 -3.90 29.13
N ALA A 279 20.64 -3.99 28.64
CA ALA A 279 19.46 -4.05 29.49
C ALA A 279 19.52 -5.25 30.46
N PRO A 280 19.26 -5.04 31.76
CA PRO A 280 19.47 -6.07 32.78
C PRO A 280 18.52 -7.27 32.64
N THR A 281 17.41 -7.10 31.91
CA THR A 281 16.43 -8.15 31.62
C THR A 281 15.82 -7.95 30.24
N LEU A 282 15.31 -9.03 29.65
CA LEU A 282 14.51 -8.96 28.41
C LEU A 282 13.29 -8.02 28.56
N VAL A 283 12.66 -7.98 29.74
CA VAL A 283 11.51 -7.10 29.99
C VAL A 283 11.93 -5.64 29.95
N ALA A 284 13.09 -5.28 30.50
CA ALA A 284 13.63 -3.93 30.42
C ALA A 284 13.96 -3.55 28.97
N ALA A 285 14.60 -4.45 28.21
CA ALA A 285 14.89 -4.25 26.79
C ALA A 285 13.61 -3.99 25.98
N VAL A 286 12.57 -4.81 26.19
CA VAL A 286 11.26 -4.64 25.55
C VAL A 286 10.61 -3.31 25.94
N LYS A 287 10.68 -2.93 27.23
CA LYS A 287 10.14 -1.67 27.71
C LYS A 287 10.79 -0.47 27.02
N MET A 288 12.12 -0.47 26.87
CA MET A 288 12.84 0.61 26.18
C MET A 288 12.41 0.76 24.71
N VAL A 289 12.19 -0.37 24.02
CA VAL A 289 11.66 -0.38 22.65
C VAL A 289 10.24 0.19 22.63
N LEU A 290 9.38 -0.21 23.56
CA LEU A 290 8.00 0.27 23.65
C LEU A 290 7.91 1.76 24.01
N GLU A 291 8.79 2.26 24.87
CA GLU A 291 8.88 3.68 25.23
C GLU A 291 9.34 4.51 24.03
N THR A 292 10.40 4.07 23.33
CA THR A 292 10.85 4.76 22.10
C THR A 292 9.74 4.81 21.05
N PHE A 293 9.00 3.70 20.90
CA PHE A 293 7.84 3.65 20.03
C PHE A 293 6.76 4.62 20.50
N GLN A 294 6.37 4.59 21.77
CA GLN A 294 5.36 5.47 22.34
C GLN A 294 5.74 6.94 22.14
N ASP A 295 6.96 7.34 22.47
CA ASP A 295 7.42 8.72 22.34
C ASP A 295 7.40 9.18 20.88
N THR A 296 7.84 8.32 19.95
CA THR A 296 7.79 8.61 18.51
C THR A 296 6.36 8.88 18.07
N PHE A 297 5.40 8.04 18.44
CA PHE A 297 3.99 8.19 18.03
C PHE A 297 3.27 9.34 18.74
N VAL A 298 3.49 9.50 20.04
CA VAL A 298 2.90 10.57 20.86
C VAL A 298 3.40 11.93 20.36
N SER A 299 4.66 12.03 19.93
CA SER A 299 5.18 13.28 19.34
C SER A 299 4.34 13.75 18.13
N LEU A 300 3.80 12.82 17.34
CA LEU A 300 2.99 13.14 16.16
C LEU A 300 1.61 13.73 16.51
N LEU A 301 1.19 13.71 17.77
CA LEU A 301 -0.05 14.34 18.23
C LEU A 301 0.09 15.85 18.40
N PHE A 302 1.33 16.37 18.48
CA PHE A 302 1.58 17.78 18.73
C PHE A 302 1.70 18.60 17.42
N PRO A 303 0.99 19.73 17.28
CA PRO A 303 1.10 20.60 16.10
C PRO A 303 2.52 21.14 15.84
N SER A 304 3.32 21.34 16.89
CA SER A 304 4.72 21.77 16.77
C SER A 304 5.55 20.77 15.97
N THR A 305 5.36 19.47 16.22
CA THR A 305 6.05 18.39 15.50
C THR A 305 5.79 18.48 14.00
N TRP A 306 4.55 18.73 13.59
CA TRP A 306 4.20 18.86 12.17
C TRP A 306 4.79 20.11 11.55
N LYS A 307 4.81 21.23 12.29
CA LYS A 307 5.47 22.45 11.84
C LYS A 307 6.96 22.20 11.60
N ASP A 308 7.64 21.54 12.53
CA ASP A 308 9.06 21.21 12.44
C ASP A 308 9.32 20.26 11.26
N ILE A 309 8.50 19.22 11.10
CA ILE A 309 8.56 18.28 9.97
C ILE A 309 8.39 19.00 8.63
N ILE A 310 7.48 19.96 8.52
CA ILE A 310 7.26 20.70 7.27
C ILE A 310 8.48 21.59 6.96
N GLN A 311 9.03 22.24 7.99
CA GLN A 311 10.13 23.22 7.85
C GLN A 311 11.51 22.58 7.69
N ILE A 312 11.71 21.35 8.19
CA ILE A 312 13.02 20.68 8.11
C ILE A 312 13.43 20.48 6.64
N PRO A 313 14.71 20.70 6.27
CA PRO A 313 15.20 20.39 4.94
C PRO A 313 14.92 18.95 4.52
N ASN A 314 14.61 18.71 3.25
CA ASN A 314 14.16 17.39 2.76
C ASN A 314 15.19 16.28 3.06
N TYR A 315 16.48 16.56 2.93
CA TYR A 315 17.56 15.61 3.21
C TYR A 315 17.64 15.19 4.69
N ALA A 316 17.14 16.03 5.60
CA ALA A 316 17.16 15.79 7.05
C ALA A 316 15.85 15.18 7.57
N TYR A 317 14.83 15.05 6.73
CA TYR A 317 13.54 14.47 7.12
C TYR A 317 13.70 12.99 7.50
N ALA A 318 13.43 12.62 8.75
CA ALA A 318 13.32 11.22 9.22
C ALA A 318 14.35 10.25 8.57
N PRO A 319 15.66 10.38 8.84
CA PRO A 319 16.71 9.67 8.09
C PRO A 319 16.63 8.14 8.21
N LEU A 320 16.06 7.62 9.31
CA LEU A 320 15.83 6.17 9.52
C LEU A 320 14.59 5.65 8.78
N LEU A 321 13.70 6.55 8.33
CA LEU A 321 12.46 6.19 7.66
C LEU A 321 12.72 5.99 6.16
N THR A 322 13.09 4.76 5.82
CA THR A 322 13.39 4.32 4.46
C THR A 322 12.13 4.04 3.62
N PRO A 323 12.19 4.07 2.28
CA PRO A 323 11.03 3.85 1.43
C PRO A 323 10.22 2.56 1.67
N PRO A 324 10.80 1.39 1.99
CA PRO A 324 10.02 0.22 2.35
C PRO A 324 9.07 0.45 3.54
N TRP A 325 9.54 1.14 4.58
CA TRP A 325 8.71 1.51 5.74
C TRP A 325 7.70 2.61 5.41
N ILE A 326 8.10 3.60 4.61
CA ILE A 326 7.18 4.66 4.14
C ILE A 326 6.02 4.03 3.38
N PHE A 327 6.29 3.08 2.49
CA PHE A 327 5.26 2.45 1.71
C PHE A 327 4.28 1.67 2.59
N LEU A 328 4.77 0.88 3.55
CA LEU A 328 3.92 0.23 4.55
C LEU A 328 3.02 1.24 5.30
N ILE A 329 3.58 2.35 5.77
CA ILE A 329 2.81 3.39 6.47
C ILE A 329 1.74 3.95 5.55
N ASN A 330 2.09 4.26 4.30
CA ASN A 330 1.17 4.80 3.31
C ASN A 330 0.02 3.83 3.00
N GLU A 331 0.32 2.54 2.89
CA GLU A 331 -0.68 1.47 2.70
C GLU A 331 -1.66 1.43 3.88
N ILE A 332 -1.15 1.42 5.11
CA ILE A 332 -1.98 1.40 6.31
C ILE A 332 -2.88 2.64 6.35
N PHE A 333 -2.32 3.85 6.21
CA PHE A 333 -3.07 5.10 6.34
C PHE A 333 -4.10 5.31 5.23
N THR A 334 -3.84 4.85 4.01
CA THR A 334 -4.78 5.00 2.89
C THR A 334 -5.84 3.88 2.85
N MET A 335 -5.53 2.68 3.34
CA MET A 335 -6.47 1.56 3.35
C MET A 335 -7.36 1.50 4.60
N LEU A 336 -6.86 1.89 5.77
CA LEU A 336 -7.58 1.78 7.04
C LEU A 336 -8.94 2.53 7.03
N PRO A 337 -9.04 3.79 6.54
CA PRO A 337 -10.32 4.49 6.44
C PRO A 337 -11.34 3.73 5.58
N ARG A 338 -10.85 3.12 4.50
CA ARG A 338 -11.69 2.34 3.57
C ARG A 338 -12.15 1.03 4.19
N ALA A 339 -11.29 0.33 4.93
CA ALA A 339 -11.65 -0.88 5.64
C ALA A 339 -12.74 -0.60 6.69
N TRP A 340 -12.57 0.47 7.46
CA TRP A 340 -13.54 0.88 8.47
C TRP A 340 -14.89 1.24 7.83
N LYS A 341 -14.91 2.19 6.91
CA LYS A 341 -16.18 2.62 6.28
C LYS A 341 -16.85 1.49 5.51
N GLY A 342 -16.06 0.63 4.89
CA GLY A 342 -16.54 -0.57 4.24
C GLY A 342 -17.16 -1.58 5.21
N HIS A 343 -16.61 -1.72 6.41
CA HIS A 343 -17.17 -2.54 7.49
C HIS A 343 -18.49 -1.96 8.01
N LEU A 344 -18.58 -0.64 8.21
CA LEU A 344 -19.83 0.04 8.56
C LEU A 344 -20.91 -0.19 7.48
N TRP A 345 -20.53 -0.03 6.21
CA TRP A 345 -21.43 -0.31 5.10
C TRP A 345 -21.94 -1.75 5.10
N TYR A 346 -21.09 -2.73 5.45
CA TYR A 346 -21.54 -4.13 5.57
C TYR A 346 -22.58 -4.31 6.68
N LYS A 347 -22.36 -3.69 7.85
CA LYS A 347 -23.31 -3.73 8.97
C LYS A 347 -24.65 -3.11 8.59
N GLU A 348 -24.62 -1.94 7.95
CA GLU A 348 -25.82 -1.24 7.49
C GLU A 348 -26.55 -2.04 6.40
N ARG A 349 -25.82 -2.58 5.41
CA ARG A 349 -26.40 -3.25 4.25
C ARG A 349 -27.04 -4.59 4.58
N PHE A 350 -26.44 -5.36 5.48
CA PHE A 350 -26.86 -6.74 5.77
C PHE A 350 -27.51 -6.93 7.15
N GLY A 351 -27.53 -5.89 7.99
CA GLY A 351 -28.18 -5.91 9.29
C GLY A 351 -27.79 -7.13 10.12
N ASP A 352 -28.78 -7.84 10.66
CA ASP A 352 -28.58 -9.04 11.49
C ASP A 352 -27.95 -10.23 10.76
N SER A 353 -27.95 -10.25 9.42
CA SER A 353 -27.26 -11.30 8.66
C SER A 353 -25.74 -11.15 8.69
N TYR A 354 -25.22 -9.97 9.07
CA TYR A 354 -23.79 -9.73 9.16
C TYR A 354 -23.22 -10.20 10.51
N PRO A 355 -22.08 -10.93 10.54
CA PRO A 355 -21.51 -11.41 11.79
C PRO A 355 -21.14 -10.27 12.76
N LYS A 356 -21.76 -10.27 13.95
CA LYS A 356 -21.66 -9.17 14.94
C LYS A 356 -20.24 -9.01 15.52
N ASP A 357 -19.52 -10.12 15.70
CA ASP A 357 -18.17 -10.13 16.29
C ASP A 357 -17.06 -9.81 15.27
N ARG A 358 -17.40 -9.71 13.97
CA ARG A 358 -16.43 -9.41 12.93
C ARG A 358 -15.90 -7.99 13.09
N LYS A 359 -14.58 -7.86 13.00
CA LYS A 359 -13.83 -6.60 13.06
C LYS A 359 -13.59 -6.04 11.64
N ALA A 360 -13.09 -4.82 11.53
CA ALA A 360 -12.83 -4.18 10.24
C ALA A 360 -11.65 -4.85 9.52
N VAL A 361 -10.46 -4.89 10.15
CA VAL A 361 -9.20 -5.31 9.50
C VAL A 361 -8.20 -5.99 10.44
N ILE A 362 -8.13 -5.66 11.74
CA ILE A 362 -7.23 -6.34 12.69
C ILE A 362 -8.05 -7.37 13.49
N PRO A 363 -7.74 -8.68 13.38
CA PRO A 363 -8.48 -9.72 14.10
C PRO A 363 -8.57 -9.44 15.59
N PHE A 364 -9.78 -9.54 16.14
CA PHE A 364 -10.10 -9.34 17.55
C PHE A 364 -9.87 -7.92 18.11
N VAL A 365 -9.27 -7.01 17.34
CA VAL A 365 -8.92 -5.65 17.78
C VAL A 365 -9.79 -4.60 17.09
N PHE A 366 -9.66 -4.44 15.77
CA PHE A 366 -10.25 -3.30 15.04
C PHE A 366 -10.95 -3.70 13.75
#